data_AF-A0A929FXG9-F1
#
_entry.id   AF-A0A929FXG9-F1
#
_cell.length_a   1.000
_cell.length_b   1.000
_cell.length_c   1.000
_cell.angle_alpha   90.00
_cell.angle_beta   90.00
_cell.angle_gamma   90.00
#
_symmetry.space_group_name_H-M   'P 1'
#
loop_
_entity.id
_entity.type
_entity.pdbx_description
1 polymer ?
#
loop_
_entity_poly.entity_id
_entity_poly.type
_entity_poly.pdbx_seq_one_letter_code
_entity_poly.pdbx_strand_id
1 'polypeptide(L)'
;MSTYIILSNLTDEGAKTLKHNPERIKEVNKEFEALGVKVLSQYAVLGPYDFVNIVEGPDNIQMARIASELSSRGSVRVMTMAAIPIDEFIGSFQEKSSAAEFVTSV
;
A
#
# COMPACT_ATOMS: atom_id res chain seq x y z
N MET A 1 -8.85 -8.40 4.88
CA MET A 1 -7.57 -7.66 4.81
C MET A 1 -7.81 -6.46 3.91
N SER A 2 -7.04 -5.40 4.09
CA SER A 2 -7.17 -4.18 3.28
C SER A 2 -5.99 -4.06 2.33
N THR A 3 -6.23 -3.48 1.15
CA THR A 3 -5.18 -3.24 0.16
C THR A 3 -4.53 -1.90 0.42
N TYR A 4 -3.21 -1.83 0.27
CA TYR A 4 -2.43 -0.61 0.39
C TYR A 4 -1.47 -0.48 -0.78
N ILE A 5 -1.20 0.76 -1.17
CA ILE A 5 -0.18 1.11 -2.15
C ILE A 5 0.95 1.83 -1.42
N ILE A 6 2.17 1.32 -1.59
CA ILE A 6 3.40 1.94 -1.09
C ILE A 6 4.21 2.40 -2.29
N LEU A 7 4.32 3.71 -2.44
CA LEU A 7 5.20 4.37 -3.40
C LEU A 7 6.50 4.72 -2.69
N SER A 8 7.65 4.50 -3.34
CA SER A 8 8.92 4.83 -2.73
C SER A 8 9.93 5.44 -3.69
N ASN A 9 10.77 6.30 -3.12
CA ASN A 9 11.97 6.83 -3.76
C ASN A 9 13.20 6.41 -2.97
N LEU A 10 14.27 6.09 -3.69
CA LEU A 10 15.58 5.86 -3.13
C LEU A 10 16.16 7.19 -2.66
N THR A 11 16.84 7.16 -1.52
CA THR A 11 17.79 8.22 -1.15
C THR A 11 19.12 7.99 -1.86
N ASP A 12 20.05 8.94 -1.76
CA ASP A 12 21.41 8.76 -2.30
C ASP A 12 22.09 7.50 -1.75
N GLU A 13 21.86 7.18 -0.48
CA GLU A 13 22.36 5.96 0.17
C GLU A 13 21.64 4.71 -0.35
N GLY A 14 20.31 4.78 -0.50
CA GLY A 14 19.51 3.71 -1.08
C GLY A 14 19.93 3.36 -2.50
N ALA A 15 20.17 4.37 -3.34
CA ALA A 15 20.60 4.18 -4.73
C ALA A 15 21.98 3.52 -4.81
N LYS A 16 22.93 3.93 -3.95
CA LYS A 16 24.23 3.26 -3.84
C LYS A 16 24.05 1.81 -3.39
N THR A 17 23.25 1.58 -2.36
CA THR A 17 22.99 0.23 -1.83
C THR A 17 22.40 -0.67 -2.90
N LEU A 18 21.40 -0.18 -3.63
CA LEU A 18 20.74 -0.94 -4.70
C LEU A 18 21.71 -1.34 -5.81
N LYS A 19 22.64 -0.46 -6.18
CA LYS A 19 23.65 -0.75 -7.20
C LYS A 19 24.60 -1.88 -6.79
N HIS A 20 24.95 -1.96 -5.50
CA HIS A 20 25.87 -2.98 -4.98
C HIS A 20 25.14 -4.27 -4.55
N ASN A 21 23.90 -4.16 -4.09
CA ASN A 21 23.09 -5.28 -3.60
C ASN A 21 21.63 -5.15 -4.09
N PRO A 22 21.33 -5.51 -5.35
CA PRO A 22 19.99 -5.37 -5.91
C PRO A 22 18.95 -6.30 -5.26
N GLU A 23 19.37 -7.45 -4.73
CA GLU A 23 18.48 -8.40 -4.06
C GLU A 23 17.90 -7.85 -2.74
N ARG A 24 18.46 -6.75 -2.21
CA ARG A 24 17.92 -6.04 -1.03
C ARG A 24 16.44 -5.68 -1.20
N ILE A 25 15.98 -5.40 -2.43
CA ILE A 25 14.55 -5.14 -2.71
C ILE A 25 13.67 -6.30 -2.24
N LYS A 26 14.06 -7.55 -2.54
CA LYS A 26 13.28 -8.74 -2.17
C LYS A 26 13.43 -9.11 -0.71
N GLU A 27 14.56 -8.76 -0.08
CA GLU A 27 14.75 -8.97 1.36
C GLU A 27 13.73 -8.16 2.17
N VAL A 28 13.44 -6.91 1.76
CA VAL A 28 12.41 -6.09 2.41
C VAL A 28 11.02 -6.76 2.33
N ASN A 29 10.71 -7.46 1.24
CA ASN A 29 9.44 -8.19 1.12
C ASN A 29 9.29 -9.29 2.19
N LYS A 30 10.37 -10.00 2.52
CA LYS A 30 10.36 -11.02 3.59
C LYS A 30 10.11 -10.39 4.96
N GLU A 31 10.63 -9.18 5.17
CA GLU A 31 10.39 -8.43 6.41
C GLU A 31 8.92 -8.00 6.53
N PHE A 32 8.25 -7.64 5.42
CA PHE A 32 6.81 -7.39 5.41
C PHE A 32 6.00 -8.63 5.76
N GLU A 33 6.35 -9.78 5.16
CA GLU A 33 5.66 -11.03 5.44
C GLU A 33 5.76 -11.43 6.91
N ALA A 34 6.93 -11.23 7.54
CA ALA A 34 7.14 -11.46 8.97
C ALA A 34 6.28 -10.54 9.86
N LEU A 35 5.85 -9.39 9.34
CA LEU A 35 4.99 -8.43 10.02
C LEU A 35 3.50 -8.58 9.65
N GLY A 36 3.14 -9.70 8.99
CA GLY A 36 1.75 -9.99 8.60
C GLY A 36 1.26 -9.19 7.40
N VAL A 37 2.17 -8.60 6.62
CA VAL A 37 1.86 -7.88 5.39
C VAL A 37 2.31 -8.69 4.19
N LYS A 38 1.38 -8.96 3.28
CA LYS A 38 1.65 -9.74 2.08
C LYS A 38 1.90 -8.81 0.90
N VAL A 39 3.01 -9.01 0.18
CA VAL A 39 3.25 -8.29 -1.07
C VAL A 39 2.47 -8.96 -2.19
N LEU A 40 1.50 -8.24 -2.77
CA LEU A 40 0.71 -8.71 -3.90
C LEU A 40 1.46 -8.51 -5.22
N SER A 41 2.09 -7.34 -5.37
CA SER A 41 2.90 -7.02 -6.54
C SER A 41 3.89 -5.91 -6.21
N GLN A 42 4.99 -5.89 -6.96
CA GLN A 42 6.08 -4.95 -6.79
C GLN A 42 6.67 -4.63 -8.17
N TYR A 43 6.84 -3.35 -8.46
CA TYR A 43 7.35 -2.85 -9.73
C TYR A 43 8.40 -1.78 -9.49
N ALA A 44 9.49 -1.81 -10.26
CA ALA A 44 10.29 -0.63 -10.52
C ALA A 44 9.60 0.18 -11.62
N VAL A 45 9.45 1.48 -11.44
CA VAL A 45 8.70 2.33 -12.38
C VAL A 45 9.54 3.51 -12.84
N LEU A 46 9.18 4.07 -13.99
CA LEU A 46 9.80 5.28 -14.53
C LEU A 46 8.86 6.45 -14.30
N GLY A 47 9.25 7.39 -13.45
CA GLY A 47 8.41 8.54 -13.11
C GLY A 47 8.84 9.20 -11.81
N PRO A 48 7.90 9.83 -11.08
CA PRO A 48 8.23 10.52 -9.82
C PRO A 48 8.62 9.58 -8.69
N TYR A 49 8.33 8.28 -8.81
CA TYR A 49 8.66 7.24 -7.84
C TYR A 49 9.58 6.21 -8.48
N ASP A 50 10.43 5.56 -7.68
CA ASP A 50 11.32 4.49 -8.14
C ASP A 50 10.61 3.12 -8.06
N PHE A 51 9.76 2.93 -7.05
CA PHE A 51 9.01 1.68 -6.87
C PHE A 51 7.54 1.90 -6.52
N VAL A 52 6.74 0.93 -6.95
CA VAL A 52 5.33 0.77 -6.57
C VAL A 52 5.15 -0.62 -5.98
N ASN A 53 4.60 -0.70 -4.77
CA ASN A 53 4.26 -1.95 -4.11
C ASN A 53 2.77 -1.96 -3.79
N ILE A 54 2.08 -3.03 -4.18
CA ILE A 54 0.71 -3.29 -3.77
C ILE A 54 0.80 -4.38 -2.70
N VAL A 55 0.25 -4.11 -1.52
CA VAL A 55 0.35 -5.00 -0.37
C VAL A 55 -1.01 -5.19 0.30
N GLU A 56 -1.22 -6.35 0.90
CA GLU A 56 -2.33 -6.60 1.82
C GLU A 56 -1.84 -6.51 3.25
N GLY A 57 -2.50 -5.68 4.03
CA GLY A 57 -2.25 -5.51 5.46
C GLY A 57 -3.51 -5.75 6.30
N PRO A 58 -3.35 -5.94 7.61
CA PRO A 58 -4.47 -6.15 8.52
C PRO A 58 -5.27 -4.87 8.76
N ASP A 59 -4.60 -3.75 9.05
CA ASP A 59 -5.22 -2.45 9.35
C ASP A 59 -4.28 -1.25 9.12
N ASN A 60 -4.85 -0.04 9.19
CA ASN A 60 -4.15 1.22 8.93
C ASN A 60 -3.03 1.50 9.95
N ILE A 61 -3.19 1.12 11.21
CA ILE A 61 -2.20 1.37 12.27
C ILE A 61 -0.96 0.51 12.05
N GLN A 62 -1.16 -0.76 11.69
CA GLN A 62 -0.05 -1.66 11.37
C GLN A 62 0.71 -1.19 10.12
N MET A 63 0.01 -0.75 9.08
CA MET A 63 0.63 -0.19 7.89
C MET A 63 1.38 1.12 8.14
N ALA A 64 0.85 2.00 8.99
CA ALA A 64 1.52 3.24 9.37
C ALA A 64 2.83 2.98 10.14
N ARG A 65 2.84 1.97 11.02
CA ARG A 65 4.06 1.54 11.73
C ARG A 65 5.11 1.02 10.75
N ILE A 66 4.72 0.17 9.80
CA ILE A 66 5.62 -0.36 8.77
C ILE A 66 6.18 0.77 7.91
N ALA A 67 5.34 1.73 7.47
CA ALA A 67 5.80 2.88 6.70
C ALA A 67 6.82 3.74 7.47
N SER A 68 6.60 3.92 8.77
CA SER A 68 7.53 4.65 9.65
C SER A 68 8.86 3.91 9.82
N GLU A 69 8.81 2.59 10.00
CA GLU A 69 9.98 1.72 10.10
C GLU A 69 10.80 1.68 8.80
N LEU A 70 10.15 1.66 7.64
CA LEU A 70 10.84 1.76 6.36
C LEU A 70 11.55 3.10 6.19
N SER A 71 10.89 4.18 6.60
CA SER A 71 11.43 5.54 6.50
C SER A 71 12.60 5.77 7.45
N SER A 72 12.58 5.15 8.64
CA SER A 72 13.62 5.32 9.67
C SER A 72 14.98 4.78 9.22
N ARG A 73 15.00 3.80 8.33
CA ARG A 73 16.20 3.13 7.81
C ARG A 73 17.05 3.99 6.88
N GLY A 74 16.52 5.12 6.41
CA GLY A 74 17.29 6.09 5.61
C GLY A 74 17.49 5.70 4.14
N SER A 75 17.34 4.44 3.75
CA SER A 75 17.52 3.99 2.35
C SER A 75 16.40 4.45 1.41
N VAL A 76 15.20 4.71 1.93
CA VAL A 76 14.04 5.10 1.12
C VAL A 76 13.23 6.22 1.78
N ARG A 77 12.45 6.92 0.95
CA ARG A 77 11.30 7.72 1.36
C ARG A 77 10.05 7.03 0.83
N VAL A 78 9.04 6.86 1.67
CA VAL A 78 7.82 6.13 1.30
C VAL A 78 6.59 7.01 1.46
N MET A 79 5.61 6.78 0.59
CA MET A 79 4.24 7.27 0.69
C MET A 79 3.31 6.06 0.69
N THR A 80 2.54 5.90 1.76
CA THR A 80 1.61 4.78 1.92
C THR A 80 0.18 5.27 1.84
N MET A 81 -0.64 4.63 1.02
CA MET A 81 -2.05 4.95 0.81
C MET A 81 -2.91 3.72 1.06
N ALA A 82 -4.00 3.87 1.79
CA ALA A 82 -5.07 2.87 1.79
C ALA A 82 -5.75 2.88 0.42
N ALA A 83 -5.92 1.70 -0.17
CA ALA A 83 -6.52 1.54 -1.48
C ALA A 83 -7.88 0.85 -1.34
N ILE A 84 -8.93 1.51 -1.83
CA ILE A 84 -10.28 0.97 -1.90
C ILE A 84 -10.42 0.30 -3.28
N PRO A 85 -10.77 -1.00 -3.37
CA PRO A 85 -11.09 -1.64 -4.63
C PRO A 85 -12.18 -0.89 -5.38
N ILE A 86 -12.02 -0.74 -6.70
CA ILE A 86 -12.94 0.10 -7.49
C ILE A 86 -14.39 -0.39 -7.43
N ASP A 87 -14.61 -1.70 -7.38
CA ASP A 87 -15.95 -2.29 -7.28
C ASP A 87 -16.62 -1.98 -5.93
N GLU A 88 -15.85 -1.99 -4.83
CA GLU A 88 -16.33 -1.59 -3.50
C GLU A 88 -16.69 -0.10 -3.48
N PHE A 89 -15.84 0.74 -4.07
CA PHE A 89 -16.10 2.16 -4.19
C PHE A 89 -17.37 2.44 -5.02
N ILE A 90 -17.55 1.77 -6.16
CA ILE A 90 -18.76 1.89 -6.99
C ILE A 90 -20.00 1.43 -6.21
N GLY A 91 -19.90 0.29 -5.51
CA GLY A 91 -20.99 -0.27 -4.70
C GLY A 91 -21.50 0.70 -3.63
N SER A 92 -20.62 1.52 -3.05
CA SER A 92 -20.98 2.50 -2.02
C SER A 92 -22.01 3.55 -2.46
N PHE A 93 -22.21 3.76 -3.77
CA PHE A 93 -23.21 4.67 -4.31
C PHE A 93 -24.56 4.01 -4.60
N GLN A 94 -24.63 2.67 -4.64
CA GLN A 94 -25.81 1.93 -5.10
C GLN A 94 -26.75 1.48 -3.97
N GLU A 95 -26.32 1.55 -2.71
CA GLU A 95 -27.11 1.08 -1.55
C GLU A 95 -28.29 2.00 -1.15
N LYS A 96 -28.42 3.22 -1.70
CA LYS A 96 -29.46 4.19 -1.30
C LYS A 96 -30.75 4.17 -2.14
N SER A 97 -31.20 3.01 -2.64
CA SER A 97 -32.40 2.95 -3.49
C SER A 97 -33.55 2.02 -3.04
N SER A 98 -33.58 1.46 -1.83
CA SER A 98 -34.71 0.59 -1.42
C SER A 98 -35.42 0.91 -0.09
N ALA A 99 -35.19 2.08 0.53
CA ALA A 99 -35.82 2.43 1.81
C ALA A 99 -36.90 3.53 1.73
N ALA A 100 -37.25 4.03 0.53
CA ALA A 100 -38.17 5.17 0.40
C ALA A 100 -39.61 4.83 -0.04
N GLU A 101 -39.95 3.56 -0.35
CA GLU A 101 -41.28 3.23 -0.92
C GLU A 101 -42.32 2.68 0.08
N PHE A 102 -42.01 2.53 1.38
CA PHE A 102 -42.95 1.93 2.33
C PHE A 102 -43.73 2.90 3.24
N VAL A 103 -43.65 4.22 3.03
CA VAL A 103 -44.41 5.20 3.84
C VAL A 103 -45.22 6.16 2.97
N THR A 104 -46.13 5.63 2.14
CA THR A 104 -47.23 6.43 1.56
C THR A 104 -48.49 5.62 1.25
N SER A 105 -48.80 4.59 2.05
CA SER A 105 -50.13 3.96 2.05
C SER A 105 -50.69 3.87 3.46
N VAL A 106 -51.14 5.01 3.99
CA VAL A 106 -52.16 5.08 5.06
C VAL A 106 -53.20 6.08 4.60
#